data_AF-A0A8T4JEY5-F1
#
_entry.id   AF-A0A8T4JEY5-F1
#
_cell.length_a   1.000
_cell.length_b   1.000
_cell.length_c   1.000
_cell.angle_alpha   90.00
_cell.angle_beta   90.00
_cell.angle_gamma   90.00
#
_symmetry.space_group_name_H-M   'P 1'
#
loop_
_entity.id
_entity.type
_entity.pdbx_description
1 polymer ?
#
loop_
_entity_poly.entity_id
_entity_poly.type
_entity_poly.pdbx_seq_one_letter_code
_entity_poly.pdbx_strand_id
1 'polypeptide(L)'
;MDETVKKELWRVFSVGAFLFVTIFFILPYLIQVSTYFHEKGHQGALAKFGVKSSYYVNLIETIPNFFNPQVNKLGVTRFSLSEYKKLDKYQRTEVNIAGIVSDLRFLFLIAIYLSLTNVYVYYKIRFKKDYNLVWQIGVNWILFMWLLALVQITVSNITFNVGDVSQLIKYMIPI
;
A
#
# COMPACT_ATOMS: atom_id res chain seq x y z
N MET A 1 18.86 23.63 33.59
CA MET A 1 17.60 22.93 33.20
C MET A 1 17.54 21.63 33.96
N ASP A 2 16.45 21.44 34.72
CA ASP A 2 16.19 20.25 35.54
C ASP A 2 16.28 18.95 34.69
N GLU A 3 16.82 17.88 35.27
CA GLU A 3 16.98 16.59 34.60
C GLU A 3 15.63 15.97 34.23
N THR A 4 14.60 16.19 35.05
CA THR A 4 13.23 15.75 34.75
C THR A 4 12.72 16.41 33.47
N VAL A 5 12.92 17.73 33.35
CA VAL A 5 12.53 18.51 32.17
C VAL A 5 13.30 18.05 30.93
N LYS A 6 14.62 17.79 31.06
CA LYS A 6 15.43 17.24 29.96
C LYS A 6 14.88 15.90 29.45
N LYS A 7 14.50 15.00 30.37
CA LYS A 7 13.99 13.67 30.03
C LYS A 7 12.65 13.72 29.30
N GLU A 8 11.72 14.55 29.78
CA GLU A 8 10.42 14.73 29.12
C GLU A 8 10.56 15.38 27.75
N LEU A 9 11.41 16.41 27.61
CA LEU A 9 11.71 17.02 26.31
C LEU A 9 12.28 16.00 25.33
N TRP A 10 13.22 15.16 25.78
CA TRP A 10 13.79 14.13 24.94
C TRP A 10 12.77 13.07 24.52
N ARG A 11 11.84 12.72 25.40
CA ARG A 11 10.76 11.77 25.10
C ARG A 11 9.83 12.33 24.02
N VAL A 12 9.37 13.58 24.19
CA VAL A 12 8.53 14.26 23.20
C VAL A 12 9.24 14.37 21.86
N PHE A 13 10.51 14.79 21.87
CA PHE A 13 11.32 14.88 20.66
C PHE A 13 11.49 13.52 19.97
N SER A 14 11.80 12.46 20.73
CA SER A 14 12.01 11.12 20.18
C SER A 14 10.74 10.56 19.53
N VAL A 15 9.58 10.74 20.17
CA VAL A 15 8.29 10.33 19.61
C VAL A 15 7.93 11.17 18.39
N GLY A 16 8.11 12.49 18.45
CA GLY A 16 7.87 13.40 17.33
C GLY A 16 8.75 13.06 16.12
N ALA A 17 10.04 12.81 16.35
CA ALA A 17 10.98 12.40 15.30
C ALA A 17 10.60 11.04 14.70
N PHE A 18 10.20 10.07 15.52
CA PHE A 18 9.70 8.78 15.03
C PHE A 18 8.46 8.95 14.14
N LEU A 19 7.47 9.73 14.57
CA LEU A 19 6.27 10.00 13.78
C LEU A 19 6.60 10.73 12.47
N PHE A 20 7.49 11.71 12.53
CA PHE A 20 7.94 12.45 11.35
C PHE A 20 8.63 11.51 10.34
N VAL A 21 9.60 10.71 10.78
CA VAL A 21 10.31 9.76 9.90
C VAL A 21 9.34 8.72 9.32
N THR A 22 8.44 8.18 10.14
CA THR A 22 7.50 7.15 9.68
C THR A 22 6.51 7.68 8.65
N ILE A 23 5.96 8.88 8.84
CA ILE A 23 4.97 9.47 7.93
C ILE A 23 5.62 10.01 6.66
N PHE A 24 6.71 10.75 6.77
CA PHE A 24 7.28 11.48 5.62
C PHE A 24 8.27 10.67 4.80
N PHE A 25 8.87 9.63 5.37
CA PHE A 25 9.89 8.85 4.68
C PHE A 25 9.49 7.38 4.53
N ILE A 26 9.05 6.72 5.60
CA ILE A 26 8.78 5.26 5.52
C ILE A 26 7.48 4.97 4.77
N LEU A 27 6.38 5.64 5.11
CA LEU A 27 5.06 5.38 4.54
C LEU A 27 5.00 5.53 3.01
N PRO A 28 5.57 6.59 2.38
CA PRO A 28 5.59 6.72 0.92
C PRO A 28 6.23 5.53 0.22
N TYR A 29 7.35 5.01 0.75
CA TYR A 29 8.03 3.85 0.17
C TYR A 29 7.24 2.56 0.36
N LEU A 30 6.60 2.36 1.51
CA LEU A 30 5.73 1.19 1.73
C LEU A 30 4.56 1.19 0.72
N ILE A 31 3.98 2.35 0.47
CA ILE A 31 2.91 2.51 -0.51
C ILE A 31 3.43 2.24 -1.93
N GLN A 32 4.61 2.74 -2.29
CA GLN A 32 5.23 2.45 -3.59
C GLN A 32 5.50 0.95 -3.78
N VAL A 33 5.89 0.23 -2.72
CA VAL A 33 6.05 -1.22 -2.75
C VAL A 33 4.72 -1.89 -3.09
N SER A 34 3.62 -1.55 -2.41
CA SER A 34 2.31 -2.10 -2.74
C SER A 34 1.87 -1.75 -4.17
N THR A 35 2.08 -0.50 -4.62
CA THR A 35 1.79 -0.08 -5.99
C THR A 35 2.58 -0.90 -7.00
N TYR A 36 3.86 -1.18 -6.73
CA TYR A 36 4.66 -2.04 -7.60
C TYR A 36 4.05 -3.43 -7.78
N PHE A 37 3.61 -4.07 -6.69
CA PHE A 37 3.00 -5.39 -6.77
C PHE A 37 1.62 -5.35 -7.43
N HIS A 38 0.83 -4.31 -7.18
CA HIS A 38 -0.45 -4.05 -7.85
C HIS A 38 -0.28 -4.01 -9.36
N GLU A 39 0.65 -3.18 -9.85
CA GLU A 39 0.94 -3.03 -11.27
C GLU A 39 1.53 -4.32 -11.86
N LYS A 40 2.37 -5.04 -11.11
CA LYS A 40 2.85 -6.37 -11.51
C LYS A 40 1.72 -7.39 -11.66
N GLY A 41 0.66 -7.27 -10.86
CA GLY A 41 -0.57 -8.06 -11.02
C GLY A 41 -1.19 -7.84 -12.40
N HIS A 42 -1.39 -6.57 -12.79
CA HIS A 42 -1.89 -6.23 -14.12
C HIS A 42 -0.96 -6.71 -15.24
N GLN A 43 0.35 -6.48 -15.12
CA GLN A 43 1.32 -6.95 -16.11
C GLN A 43 1.29 -8.47 -16.29
N GLY A 44 1.21 -9.21 -15.18
CA GLY A 44 1.11 -10.67 -15.19
C GLY A 44 -0.15 -11.16 -15.88
N ALA A 45 -1.30 -10.53 -15.61
CA ALA A 45 -2.56 -10.87 -16.27
C ALA A 45 -2.53 -10.53 -17.77
N LEU A 46 -2.04 -9.34 -18.15
CA LEU A 46 -1.89 -8.92 -19.56
C LEU A 46 -0.97 -9.87 -20.34
N ALA A 47 0.14 -10.31 -19.73
CA ALA A 47 1.09 -11.22 -20.35
C ALA A 47 0.48 -12.59 -20.70
N LYS A 48 -0.46 -13.10 -19.90
CA LYS A 48 -1.19 -14.35 -20.20
C LYS A 48 -1.96 -14.27 -21.51
N PHE A 49 -2.41 -13.08 -21.89
CA PHE A 49 -3.20 -12.83 -23.10
C PHE A 49 -2.35 -12.23 -24.23
N GLY A 50 -1.02 -12.27 -24.12
CA GLY A 50 -0.10 -11.79 -25.14
C GLY A 50 -0.04 -10.26 -25.29
N VAL A 51 -0.62 -9.50 -24.36
CA VAL A 51 -0.59 -8.04 -24.40
C VAL A 51 0.71 -7.55 -23.80
N LYS A 52 1.53 -6.86 -24.60
CA LYS A 52 2.79 -6.30 -24.11
C LYS A 52 2.52 -5.12 -23.18
N SER A 53 3.18 -5.13 -22.03
CA SER A 53 3.05 -4.08 -21.03
C SER A 53 4.41 -3.66 -20.47
N SER A 54 4.49 -2.43 -19.99
CA SER A 54 5.67 -1.90 -19.32
C SER A 54 5.26 -1.11 -18.08
N TYR A 55 6.06 -1.19 -17.03
CA TYR A 55 5.88 -0.46 -15.79
C TYR A 55 7.26 -0.04 -15.29
N TYR A 56 7.38 1.22 -14.87
CA TYR A 56 8.60 1.81 -14.35
C TYR A 56 8.34 2.36 -12.96
N VAL A 57 9.21 2.01 -12.02
CA VAL A 57 9.19 2.56 -10.66
C VAL A 57 10.28 3.60 -10.55
N ASN A 58 9.93 4.79 -10.07
CA ASN A 58 10.89 5.80 -9.69
C ASN A 58 10.90 5.98 -8.17
N LEU A 59 11.90 5.41 -7.50
CA LEU A 59 12.06 5.53 -6.04
C LEU A 59 12.48 6.93 -5.60
N ILE A 60 13.13 7.70 -6.47
CA ILE A 60 13.58 9.06 -6.14
C ILE A 60 12.38 10.00 -6.08
N GLU A 61 11.44 9.84 -7.00
CA GLU A 61 10.23 10.66 -7.08
C GLU A 61 9.11 10.20 -6.14
N THR A 62 9.28 9.08 -5.42
CA THR A 62 8.23 8.52 -4.55
C THR A 62 7.73 9.52 -3.52
N ILE A 63 8.61 10.13 -2.73
CA ILE A 63 8.22 11.10 -1.70
C ILE A 63 7.55 12.35 -2.31
N PRO A 64 8.14 13.06 -3.29
CA PRO A 64 7.50 14.25 -3.84
C PRO A 64 6.16 13.93 -4.52
N ASN A 65 6.04 12.79 -5.20
CA ASN A 65 4.77 12.38 -5.82
C ASN A 65 3.72 11.98 -4.79
N PHE A 66 4.13 11.37 -3.67
CA PHE A 66 3.23 10.96 -2.60
C PHE A 66 2.47 12.14 -1.97
N PHE A 67 3.15 13.26 -1.76
CA PHE A 67 2.56 14.46 -1.17
C PHE A 67 2.01 15.45 -2.21
N ASN A 68 2.11 15.15 -3.51
CA ASN A 68 1.61 16.02 -4.56
C ASN A 68 0.15 15.68 -4.90
N PRO A 69 -0.82 16.56 -4.60
CA PRO A 69 -2.24 16.31 -4.88
C PRO A 69 -2.58 16.23 -6.38
N GLN A 70 -1.66 16.67 -7.26
CA GLN A 70 -1.83 16.56 -8.71
C GLN A 70 -1.51 15.15 -9.24
N VAL A 71 -0.87 14.29 -8.44
CA VAL A 71 -0.54 12.92 -8.83
C VAL A 71 -1.72 12.01 -8.53
N ASN A 72 -2.47 11.66 -9.57
CA ASN A 72 -3.65 10.79 -9.45
C ASN A 72 -3.30 9.33 -9.12
N LYS A 73 -2.12 8.84 -9.54
CA LYS A 73 -1.61 7.48 -9.25
C LYS A 73 -0.07 7.50 -9.19
N LEU A 74 0.53 6.80 -8.21
CA LEU A 74 1.99 6.69 -8.01
C LEU A 74 2.69 5.75 -9.03
N GLY A 75 1.90 5.15 -9.91
CA GLY A 75 2.36 4.24 -10.95
C GLY A 75 1.18 3.83 -11.83
N VAL A 76 1.44 3.62 -13.13
CA VAL A 76 0.45 3.11 -14.07
C VAL A 76 1.15 2.17 -15.06
N THR A 77 0.65 0.95 -15.19
CA THR A 77 1.08 0.02 -16.25
C THR A 77 0.70 0.58 -17.61
N ARG A 78 1.69 0.74 -18.50
CA ARG A 78 1.50 1.15 -19.88
C ARG A 78 1.34 -0.07 -20.77
N PHE A 79 0.26 -0.12 -21.55
CA PHE A 79 -0.03 -1.20 -22.49
C PHE A 79 -0.78 -0.68 -23.71
N SER A 80 -0.83 -1.49 -24.78
CA SER A 80 -1.54 -1.15 -26.01
C SER A 80 -3.06 -1.23 -25.82
N LEU A 81 -3.75 -0.10 -25.91
CA LEU A 81 -5.21 -0.05 -25.82
C LEU A 81 -5.90 -0.85 -26.94
N SER A 82 -5.30 -0.89 -28.14
CA SER A 82 -5.85 -1.69 -29.24
C SER A 82 -5.74 -3.19 -29.00
N GLU A 83 -4.70 -3.65 -28.30
CA GLU A 83 -4.57 -5.06 -27.91
C GLU A 83 -5.52 -5.38 -26.75
N TYR A 84 -5.59 -4.52 -25.76
CA TYR A 84 -6.51 -4.68 -24.62
C TYR A 84 -7.99 -4.73 -25.04
N LYS A 85 -8.40 -3.90 -26.02
CA LYS A 85 -9.78 -3.92 -26.54
C LYS A 85 -10.14 -5.22 -27.28
N LYS A 86 -9.15 -5.98 -27.77
CA LYS A 86 -9.36 -7.28 -28.41
C LYS A 86 -9.66 -8.40 -27.40
N LEU A 87 -9.34 -8.19 -26.13
CA LEU A 87 -9.63 -9.14 -25.07
C LEU A 87 -11.14 -9.28 -24.87
N ASP A 88 -11.60 -10.48 -24.57
CA ASP A 88 -12.99 -10.70 -24.21
C ASP A 88 -13.33 -10.12 -22.82
N LYS A 89 -14.62 -10.12 -22.47
CA LYS A 89 -15.09 -9.54 -21.20
C LYS A 89 -14.48 -10.20 -19.96
N TYR A 90 -14.24 -11.51 -19.98
CA TYR A 90 -13.69 -12.26 -18.85
C TYR A 90 -12.19 -11.99 -18.71
N GLN A 91 -11.46 -11.94 -19.82
CA GLN A 91 -10.04 -11.59 -19.87
C GLN A 91 -9.78 -10.17 -19.37
N ARG A 92 -10.59 -9.19 -19.81
CA ARG A 92 -10.52 -7.81 -19.28
C ARG A 92 -10.82 -7.76 -17.78
N THR A 93 -11.81 -8.53 -17.33
CA THR A 93 -12.13 -8.63 -15.91
C THR A 93 -10.95 -9.17 -15.11
N GLU A 94 -10.29 -10.23 -15.58
CA GLU A 94 -9.10 -10.79 -14.93
C GLU A 94 -7.97 -9.76 -14.84
N VAL A 95 -7.71 -9.01 -15.92
CA VAL A 95 -6.68 -7.95 -15.92
C VAL A 95 -7.00 -6.90 -14.88
N ASN A 96 -8.21 -6.34 -14.88
CA ASN A 96 -8.58 -5.24 -13.99
C ASN A 96 -8.69 -5.67 -12.52
N ILE A 97 -9.06 -6.91 -12.25
CA ILE A 97 -9.15 -7.43 -10.88
C ILE A 97 -7.76 -7.83 -10.33
N ALA A 98 -6.78 -8.15 -11.18
CA ALA A 98 -5.47 -8.63 -10.73
C ALA A 98 -4.75 -7.66 -9.77
N GLY A 99 -4.83 -6.34 -10.03
CA GLY A 99 -4.29 -5.32 -9.13
C GLY A 99 -4.98 -5.31 -7.76
N ILE A 100 -6.31 -5.28 -7.75
CA ILE A 100 -7.13 -5.34 -6.51
C ILE A 100 -6.84 -6.61 -5.71
N VAL A 101 -6.70 -7.76 -6.37
CA VAL A 101 -6.35 -9.02 -5.69
C VAL A 101 -4.97 -8.93 -5.04
N SER A 102 -4.01 -8.26 -5.66
CA SER A 102 -2.70 -7.99 -5.04
C SER A 102 -2.86 -7.14 -3.78
N ASP A 103 -3.63 -6.05 -3.84
CA ASP A 103 -3.87 -5.18 -2.68
C ASP A 103 -4.52 -5.95 -1.51
N LEU A 104 -5.53 -6.78 -1.80
CA LEU A 104 -6.20 -7.61 -0.80
C LEU A 104 -5.25 -8.63 -0.14
N ARG A 105 -4.29 -9.18 -0.90
CA ARG A 105 -3.25 -10.06 -0.34
C ARG A 105 -2.33 -9.31 0.62
N PHE A 106 -1.93 -8.08 0.29
CA PHE A 106 -1.15 -7.24 1.20
C PHE A 106 -1.92 -6.93 2.48
N LEU A 107 -3.18 -6.51 2.35
CA LEU A 107 -4.05 -6.25 3.50
C LEU A 107 -4.17 -7.48 4.41
N PHE A 108 -4.37 -8.66 3.81
CA PHE A 108 -4.44 -9.91 4.55
C PHE A 108 -3.14 -10.26 5.30
N LEU A 109 -1.99 -10.12 4.63
CA LEU A 109 -0.68 -10.39 5.26
C LEU A 109 -0.40 -9.44 6.42
N ILE A 110 -0.70 -8.14 6.26
CA ILE A 110 -0.54 -7.15 7.33
C ILE A 110 -1.48 -7.47 8.49
N ALA A 111 -2.74 -7.81 8.22
CA ALA A 111 -3.71 -8.15 9.25
C ALA A 111 -3.31 -9.41 10.05
N ILE A 112 -2.83 -10.45 9.38
CA ILE A 112 -2.29 -11.65 10.04
C ILE A 112 -1.10 -11.28 10.91
N TYR A 113 -0.14 -10.53 10.37
CA TYR A 113 1.05 -10.14 11.10
C TYR A 113 0.67 -9.37 12.37
N LEU A 114 -0.19 -8.35 12.26
CA LEU A 114 -0.70 -7.57 13.39
C LEU A 114 -1.40 -8.47 14.42
N SER A 115 -2.21 -9.43 13.97
CA SER A 115 -2.90 -10.36 14.88
C SER A 115 -1.89 -11.21 15.67
N LEU A 116 -0.91 -11.80 14.98
CA LEU A 116 0.12 -12.64 15.60
C LEU A 116 1.02 -11.85 16.55
N THR A 117 1.46 -10.64 16.18
CA THR A 117 2.29 -9.81 17.06
C THR A 117 1.54 -9.39 18.30
N ASN A 118 0.25 -9.05 18.21
CA ASN A 118 -0.54 -8.69 19.38
C ASN A 118 -0.79 -9.90 20.32
N VAL A 119 -1.05 -11.09 19.77
CA VAL A 119 -1.13 -12.33 20.57
C VAL A 119 0.21 -12.63 21.26
N TYR A 120 1.32 -12.47 20.54
CA TYR A 120 2.66 -12.64 21.11
C TYR A 120 2.94 -11.63 22.23
N VAL A 121 2.57 -10.37 22.05
CA VAL A 121 2.70 -9.32 23.07
C VAL A 121 1.87 -9.66 24.30
N TYR A 122 0.62 -10.10 24.13
CA TYR A 122 -0.21 -10.57 25.24
C TYR A 122 0.48 -11.68 26.04
N TYR A 123 1.03 -12.68 25.36
CA TYR A 123 1.74 -13.78 26.01
C TYR A 123 2.99 -13.27 26.77
N LYS A 124 3.78 -12.41 26.13
CA LYS A 124 4.98 -11.80 26.70
C LYS A 124 4.69 -11.03 28.00
N ILE A 125 3.62 -10.23 28.01
CA ILE A 125 3.20 -9.47 29.19
C ILE A 125 2.64 -10.41 30.27
N ARG A 126 1.75 -11.33 29.90
CA ARG A 126 1.01 -12.16 30.86
C ARG A 126 1.92 -13.15 31.58
N PHE A 127 2.76 -13.85 30.83
CA PHE A 127 3.57 -14.96 31.34
C PHE A 127 5.01 -14.58 31.62
N LYS A 128 5.65 -13.78 30.75
CA LYS A 128 7.07 -13.41 30.92
C LYS A 128 7.26 -12.12 31.74
N LYS A 129 6.20 -11.34 31.98
CA LYS A 129 6.26 -10.05 32.70
C LYS A 129 7.27 -9.07 32.07
N ASP A 130 7.52 -9.18 30.78
CA ASP A 130 8.40 -8.27 30.04
C ASP A 130 7.55 -7.16 29.39
N TYR A 131 7.78 -5.93 29.85
CA TYR A 131 7.04 -4.73 29.47
C TYR A 131 7.80 -3.84 28.46
N ASN A 132 8.97 -4.28 27.98
CA ASN A 132 9.63 -3.57 26.89
C ASN A 132 8.93 -3.89 25.56
N LEU A 133 8.04 -2.98 25.17
CA LEU A 133 7.16 -3.08 24.00
C LEU A 133 7.45 -2.02 22.93
N VAL A 134 8.49 -1.21 23.10
CA VAL A 134 8.76 -0.04 22.25
C VAL A 134 8.84 -0.43 20.77
N TRP A 135 9.58 -1.50 20.47
CA TRP A 135 9.71 -2.02 19.10
C TRP A 135 8.40 -2.56 18.54
N GLN A 136 7.64 -3.31 19.35
CA GLN A 136 6.36 -3.88 18.94
C GLN A 136 5.35 -2.77 18.63
N ILE A 137 5.28 -1.73 19.46
CA ILE A 137 4.42 -0.56 19.24
C ILE A 137 4.85 0.16 17.96
N GLY A 138 6.16 0.37 17.76
CA GLY A 138 6.68 1.04 16.56
C GLY A 138 6.37 0.27 15.27
N VAL A 139 6.56 -1.04 15.24
CA VAL A 139 6.23 -1.89 14.08
C VAL A 139 4.72 -1.93 13.84
N ASN A 140 3.92 -2.10 14.90
CA ASN A 140 2.46 -2.10 14.77
C ASN A 140 1.94 -0.75 14.23
N TRP A 141 2.53 0.36 14.65
CA TRP A 141 2.21 1.69 14.11
C TRP A 141 2.47 1.79 12.62
N ILE A 142 3.67 1.41 12.16
CA ILE A 142 4.04 1.45 10.74
C ILE A 142 3.10 0.59 9.90
N LEU A 143 2.84 -0.64 10.36
CA LEU A 143 1.96 -1.57 9.66
C LEU A 143 0.51 -1.11 9.65
N PHE A 144 0.03 -0.49 10.74
CA PHE A 144 -1.31 0.06 10.80
C PHE A 144 -1.48 1.24 9.83
N MET A 145 -0.50 2.15 9.76
CA MET A 145 -0.51 3.25 8.80
C MET A 145 -0.49 2.74 7.34
N TRP A 146 0.32 1.71 7.07
CA TRP A 146 0.35 1.09 5.74
C TRP A 146 -0.97 0.39 5.40
N LEU A 147 -1.57 -0.32 6.36
CA LEU A 147 -2.90 -0.93 6.21
C LEU A 147 -3.96 0.11 5.85
N LEU A 148 -4.02 1.22 6.59
CA LEU A 148 -4.99 2.29 6.33
C LEU A 148 -4.82 2.88 4.93
N ALA A 149 -3.58 3.17 4.53
CA ALA A 149 -3.29 3.68 3.20
C ALA A 149 -3.69 2.68 2.10
N LEU A 150 -3.39 1.40 2.27
CA LEU A 150 -3.79 0.33 1.35
C LEU A 150 -5.31 0.21 1.23
N VAL A 151 -6.06 0.31 2.33
CA VAL A 151 -7.53 0.31 2.28
C VAL A 151 -8.02 1.49 1.45
N GLN A 152 -7.49 2.69 1.68
CA GLN A 152 -7.88 3.88 0.91
C GLN A 152 -7.57 3.73 -0.59
N ILE A 153 -6.39 3.22 -0.95
CA ILE A 153 -5.99 2.97 -2.34
C ILE A 153 -6.90 1.92 -2.98
N THR A 154 -7.16 0.81 -2.28
CA THR A 154 -8.03 -0.26 -2.78
C THR A 154 -9.45 0.26 -3.02
N VAL A 155 -10.01 1.01 -2.07
CA VAL A 155 -11.32 1.64 -2.21
C VAL A 155 -11.31 2.61 -3.40
N SER A 156 -10.25 3.39 -3.58
CA SER A 156 -10.11 4.28 -4.74
C SER A 156 -10.10 3.50 -6.06
N ASN A 157 -9.39 2.38 -6.15
CA ASN A 157 -9.38 1.52 -7.34
C ASN A 157 -10.74 0.87 -7.63
N ILE A 158 -11.59 0.69 -6.61
CA ILE A 158 -12.95 0.16 -6.78
C ILE A 158 -13.97 1.26 -7.15
N THR A 159 -13.84 2.46 -6.56
CA THR A 159 -14.93 3.46 -6.55
C THR A 159 -14.67 4.69 -7.42
N PHE A 160 -13.42 5.06 -7.70
CA PHE A 160 -13.12 6.27 -8.48
C PHE A 160 -13.22 6.03 -9.99
N ASN A 161 -13.60 7.07 -10.73
CA ASN A 161 -13.78 7.04 -12.19
C ASN A 161 -12.55 6.56 -12.99
N VAL A 162 -11.34 6.73 -12.44
CA VAL A 162 -10.08 6.26 -13.03
C VAL A 162 -9.58 4.94 -12.44
N GLY A 163 -10.33 4.37 -11.51
CA GLY A 163 -10.06 3.08 -10.86
C GLY A 163 -10.34 1.88 -11.75
N ASP A 164 -9.82 0.73 -11.36
CA ASP A 164 -9.80 -0.47 -12.19
C ASP A 164 -11.20 -1.01 -12.48
N VAL A 165 -12.13 -0.90 -11.52
CA VAL A 165 -13.52 -1.34 -11.71
C VAL A 165 -14.27 -0.39 -12.63
N SER A 166 -14.14 0.93 -12.46
CA SER A 166 -14.77 1.90 -13.36
C SER A 166 -14.23 1.80 -14.79
N GLN A 167 -12.93 1.57 -14.96
CA GLN A 167 -12.34 1.31 -16.27
C GLN A 167 -12.92 0.02 -16.89
N LEU A 168 -13.06 -1.04 -16.11
CA LEU A 168 -13.66 -2.29 -16.57
C LEU A 168 -15.09 -2.06 -17.06
N ILE A 169 -15.94 -1.39 -16.27
CA ILE A 169 -17.33 -1.08 -16.65
C ILE A 169 -17.37 -0.27 -17.94
N LYS A 170 -16.52 0.76 -18.06
CA LYS A 170 -16.44 1.61 -19.27
C LYS A 170 -16.12 0.82 -20.54
N TYR A 171 -15.32 -0.25 -20.45
CA TYR A 171 -14.94 -1.09 -21.58
C TYR A 171 -15.76 -2.39 -21.71
N MET A 172 -16.72 -2.62 -20.81
CA MET A 172 -17.67 -3.75 -20.89
C MET A 172 -18.95 -3.38 -21.65
N ILE A 173 -19.38 -2.12 -21.61
CA ILE A 173 -20.59 -1.69 -22.31
C ILE A 173 -20.22 -1.37 -23.76
N PRO A 174 -20.73 -2.11 -24.76
CA PRO A 174 -20.60 -1.71 -26.15
C PRO A 174 -21.41 -0.43 -26.34
N ILE A 175 -20.77 0.62 -26.88
CA ILE A 175 -21.49 1.75 -27.51
C ILE A 175 -21.94 1.28 -28.88
#